data_AF-W4RWN2-F1
#
_entry.id   AF-W4RWN2-F1
#
_cell.length_a   1.000
_cell.length_b   1.000
_cell.length_c   1.000
_cell.angle_alpha   90.00
_cell.angle_beta   90.00
_cell.angle_gamma   90.00
#
_symmetry.space_group_name_H-M   'P 1'
#
loop_
_entity.id
_entity.type
_entity.pdbx_description
1 polymer ?
#
loop_
_entity_poly.entity_id
_entity_poly.type
_entity_poly.pdbx_seq_one_letter_code
_entity_poly.pdbx_strand_id
1 'polypeptide(L)'
;MKEGLSFMTTPVILKLIIRDMLYSWSYGKHKYIIFFCILSFLSVATSLQLKPFGSNSSGVFYFLLKDNGYIRVISDYEVPVYWVFIQFYIQFLIGDFLFDDQKNRNYLLLRSHAKGSYILAKMGWVLAQNILIYLGIYFVIYISSGLVLNDFSIGSSPFFSNHIDPTLQYPITPGQLTSVS
;
A
#
# COMPACT_ATOMS: atom_id res chain seq x y z
N MET A 1 33.52 -23.58 -10.34
CA MET A 1 32.72 -23.09 -11.49
C MET A 1 31.26 -22.78 -11.11
N LYS A 2 31.01 -22.10 -9.96
CA LYS A 2 29.68 -21.69 -9.48
C LYS A 2 29.51 -20.17 -9.33
N GLU A 3 30.60 -19.42 -9.31
CA GLU A 3 30.57 -17.98 -9.02
C GLU A 3 30.23 -17.10 -10.24
N GLY A 4 30.43 -17.60 -11.47
CA GLY A 4 30.12 -16.86 -12.70
C GLY A 4 28.62 -16.77 -13.07
N LEU A 5 27.78 -17.69 -12.58
CA LEU A 5 26.35 -17.72 -12.92
C LEU A 5 25.53 -16.73 -12.07
N SER A 6 26.00 -16.44 -10.85
CA SER A 6 25.38 -15.50 -9.90
C SER A 6 25.43 -14.05 -10.40
N PHE A 7 26.58 -13.65 -10.95
CA PHE A 7 26.82 -12.27 -11.37
C PHE A 7 26.12 -11.91 -12.69
N MET A 8 25.80 -12.90 -13.53
CA MET A 8 25.14 -12.66 -14.82
C MET A 8 23.60 -12.68 -14.75
N THR A 9 23.03 -13.30 -13.70
CA THR A 9 21.58 -13.42 -13.50
C THR A 9 20.96 -12.20 -12.80
N THR A 10 21.67 -11.61 -11.84
CA THR A 10 21.30 -10.36 -11.14
C THR A 10 21.03 -9.16 -12.08
N PRO A 11 21.87 -8.84 -13.08
CA PRO A 11 21.61 -7.72 -13.98
C PRO A 11 20.42 -7.97 -14.92
N VAL A 12 20.10 -9.23 -15.23
CA VAL A 12 18.92 -9.58 -16.05
C VAL A 12 17.64 -9.39 -15.23
N ILE A 13 17.62 -9.87 -13.98
CA ILE A 13 16.46 -9.73 -13.08
C ILE A 13 16.17 -8.25 -12.83
N LEU A 14 17.19 -7.45 -12.51
CA LEU A 14 17.01 -6.01 -12.28
C LEU A 14 16.48 -5.29 -13.52
N LYS A 15 16.99 -5.60 -14.72
CA LYS A 15 16.49 -5.04 -15.98
C LYS A 15 15.02 -5.39 -16.21
N LEU A 16 14.61 -6.61 -15.90
CA LEU A 16 13.21 -7.04 -16.00
C LEU A 16 12.32 -6.28 -15.01
N ILE A 17 12.78 -6.10 -13.76
CA ILE A 17 12.05 -5.32 -12.74
C ILE A 17 11.90 -3.86 -13.19
N ILE A 18 12.97 -3.21 -13.65
CA ILE A 18 12.93 -1.81 -14.09
C ILE A 18 11.98 -1.65 -15.30
N ARG A 19 12.05 -2.58 -16.26
CA ARG A 19 11.11 -2.61 -17.39
C ARG A 19 9.67 -2.73 -16.90
N ASP A 20 9.42 -3.65 -15.97
CA ASP A 20 8.10 -3.86 -15.39
C ASP A 20 7.59 -2.63 -14.66
N MET A 21 8.44 -1.93 -13.91
CA MET A 21 8.12 -0.67 -13.23
C MET A 21 7.73 0.43 -14.22
N LEU A 22 8.53 0.63 -15.28
CA LEU A 22 8.26 1.67 -16.28
C LEU A 22 6.98 1.37 -17.07
N TYR A 23 6.79 0.09 -17.43
CA TYR A 23 5.64 -0.33 -18.20
C TYR A 23 4.36 -0.30 -17.36
N SER A 24 4.40 -0.79 -16.11
CA SER A 24 3.25 -0.77 -15.20
C SER A 24 2.76 0.63 -14.92
N TRP A 25 3.69 1.58 -14.75
CA TRP A 25 3.35 2.98 -14.54
C TRP A 25 2.70 3.59 -15.77
N SER A 26 3.29 3.40 -16.96
CA SER A 26 2.77 3.95 -18.21
C SER A 26 1.38 3.39 -18.55
N TYR A 27 1.21 2.07 -18.40
CA TYR A 27 -0.03 1.36 -18.65
C TYR A 27 -1.13 1.75 -17.65
N GLY A 28 -0.79 1.78 -16.35
CA GLY A 28 -1.73 2.05 -15.27
C GLY A 28 -1.97 3.52 -14.96
N LYS A 29 -1.32 4.47 -15.64
CA LYS A 29 -1.29 5.91 -15.26
C LYS A 29 -2.67 6.49 -14.92
N HIS A 30 -3.69 6.19 -15.73
CA HIS A 30 -5.05 6.69 -15.50
C HIS A 30 -5.70 6.03 -14.28
N LYS A 31 -5.44 4.75 -14.06
CA LYS A 31 -5.94 4.00 -12.90
C LYS A 31 -5.32 4.53 -11.60
N TYR A 32 -4.02 4.82 -11.62
CA TYR A 32 -3.33 5.49 -10.50
C TYR A 32 -3.89 6.89 -10.22
N ILE A 33 -4.11 7.71 -11.26
CA ILE A 33 -4.68 9.05 -11.09
C ILE A 33 -6.08 8.96 -10.45
N ILE A 34 -6.95 8.10 -10.97
CA ILE A 34 -8.31 7.91 -10.42
C ILE A 34 -8.23 7.47 -8.96
N PHE A 35 -7.37 6.50 -8.66
CA PHE A 35 -7.16 6.00 -7.30
C PHE A 35 -6.73 7.10 -6.34
N PHE A 36 -5.70 7.87 -6.69
CA PHE A 36 -5.19 8.94 -5.84
C PHE A 36 -6.17 10.12 -5.73
N CYS A 37 -6.99 10.39 -6.75
CA CYS A 37 -8.07 11.37 -6.66
C CYS A 37 -9.13 10.95 -5.64
N ILE A 38 -9.56 9.69 -5.66
CA ILE A 38 -10.53 9.15 -4.68
C ILE A 38 -9.93 9.20 -3.27
N LEU A 39 -8.67 8.79 -3.11
CA LEU A 39 -7.97 8.82 -1.84
C LEU A 39 -7.81 10.25 -1.30
N SER A 40 -7.50 11.21 -2.17
CA SER A 40 -7.40 12.63 -1.81
C SER A 40 -8.75 13.17 -1.32
N PHE A 41 -9.84 12.87 -2.03
CA PHE A 41 -11.19 13.26 -1.61
C PHE A 41 -11.54 12.67 -0.23
N LEU A 42 -11.25 11.38 -0.03
CA LEU A 42 -11.49 10.69 1.23
C LEU A 42 -10.65 11.29 2.38
N SER A 43 -9.40 11.63 2.09
CA SER A 43 -8.50 12.32 3.03
C SER A 43 -9.00 13.70 3.42
N VAL A 44 -9.48 14.50 2.47
CA VAL A 44 -10.08 15.81 2.75
C VAL A 44 -11.33 15.67 3.62
N ALA A 45 -12.24 14.76 3.26
CA ALA A 45 -13.46 14.51 4.03
C ALA A 45 -13.15 14.10 5.49
N THR A 46 -12.18 13.20 5.66
CA THR A 46 -11.74 12.71 6.98
C THR A 46 -11.04 13.81 7.76
N SER A 47 -10.22 14.62 7.10
CA SER A 47 -9.54 15.77 7.73
C SER A 47 -10.55 16.78 8.27
N LEU A 48 -11.64 17.05 7.55
CA LEU A 48 -12.72 17.92 8.02
C LEU A 48 -13.43 17.34 9.25
N GLN A 49 -13.65 16.03 9.28
CA GLN A 49 -14.25 15.34 10.44
C GLN A 49 -13.33 15.36 11.67
N LEU A 50 -12.01 15.24 11.47
CA LEU A 50 -11.04 15.17 12.55
C LEU A 50 -10.51 16.53 13.02
N LYS A 51 -10.77 17.60 12.27
CA LYS A 51 -10.36 18.98 12.60
C LYS A 51 -10.79 19.44 14.00
N PRO A 52 -12.02 19.18 14.49
CA PRO A 52 -12.43 19.56 15.84
C PRO A 52 -11.64 18.87 16.96
N PHE A 53 -11.04 17.71 16.67
CA PHE A 53 -10.28 16.91 17.64
C PHE A 53 -8.78 17.25 17.67
N GLY A 54 -8.36 18.30 16.93
CA GLY A 54 -6.96 18.69 16.84
C GLY A 54 -6.09 17.62 16.19
N SER A 55 -6.60 16.88 15.21
CA SER A 55 -5.81 15.91 14.46
C SER A 55 -4.83 16.59 13.51
N ASN A 56 -3.76 15.87 13.17
CA ASN A 56 -2.81 16.21 12.11
C ASN A 56 -2.84 15.15 10.99
N SER A 57 -1.98 15.31 9.98
CA SER A 57 -1.86 14.40 8.84
C SER A 57 -1.57 12.94 9.24
N SER A 58 -0.74 12.73 10.26
CA SER A 58 -0.50 11.39 10.81
C SER A 58 -1.77 10.78 11.41
N GLY A 59 -2.55 11.55 12.17
CA GLY A 59 -3.83 11.10 12.72
C GLY A 59 -4.84 10.71 11.64
N VAL A 60 -4.92 11.48 10.54
CA VAL A 60 -5.78 11.17 9.39
C VAL A 60 -5.32 9.91 8.67
N PHE A 61 -4.01 9.75 8.45
CA PHE A 61 -3.44 8.54 7.85
C PHE A 61 -3.78 7.29 8.67
N TYR A 62 -3.56 7.36 9.99
CA TYR A 62 -3.92 6.27 10.88
C TYR A 62 -5.42 6.03 10.87
N PHE A 63 -6.27 7.05 10.94
CA PHE A 63 -7.72 6.84 10.93
C PHE A 63 -8.23 6.17 9.63
N LEU A 64 -7.66 6.52 8.48
CA LEU A 64 -8.05 5.96 7.18
C LEU A 64 -7.54 4.54 6.92
N LEU A 65 -6.34 4.23 7.40
CA LEU A 65 -5.69 2.96 7.11
C LEU A 65 -5.65 2.00 8.29
N LYS A 66 -6.08 2.44 9.48
CA LYS A 66 -6.30 1.57 10.62
C LYS A 66 -7.34 0.54 10.20
N ASP A 67 -6.91 -0.71 10.20
CA ASP A 67 -7.81 -1.81 10.48
C ASP A 67 -8.33 -1.54 11.89
N ASN A 68 -9.61 -1.21 12.03
CA ASN A 68 -10.22 -0.94 13.33
C ASN A 68 -10.24 -2.19 14.25
N GLY A 69 -9.54 -3.26 13.88
CA GLY A 69 -9.19 -4.38 14.72
C GLY A 69 -8.09 -4.07 15.75
N TYR A 70 -8.47 -3.47 16.88
CA TYR A 70 -8.04 -4.08 18.13
C TYR A 70 -9.02 -5.20 18.42
N ILE A 71 -8.68 -6.37 17.87
CA ILE A 71 -9.37 -7.65 17.98
C ILE A 71 -9.73 -7.87 19.45
N ARG A 72 -10.99 -7.60 19.82
CA ARG A 72 -11.78 -8.02 21.01
C ARG A 72 -12.55 -6.96 21.80
N VAL A 73 -12.43 -5.65 21.55
CA VAL A 73 -13.18 -4.68 22.39
C VAL A 73 -14.64 -4.49 21.93
N ILE A 74 -14.99 -4.89 20.71
CA ILE A 74 -16.35 -4.68 20.17
C ILE A 74 -16.80 -5.95 19.48
N SER A 75 -17.85 -6.58 19.98
CA SER A 75 -18.62 -7.65 19.30
C SER A 75 -19.22 -7.20 17.95
N ASP A 76 -19.09 -5.90 17.64
CA ASP A 76 -19.65 -5.21 16.48
C ASP A 76 -18.54 -4.58 15.62
N TYR A 77 -17.34 -5.19 15.59
CA TYR A 77 -16.27 -4.70 14.72
C TYR A 77 -16.61 -4.94 13.24
N GLU A 78 -16.84 -3.85 12.50
CA GLU A 78 -16.98 -3.88 11.04
C GLU A 78 -15.72 -3.34 10.37
N VAL A 79 -15.14 -4.13 9.46
CA VAL A 79 -13.99 -3.71 8.65
C VAL A 79 -14.40 -2.49 7.82
N PRO A 80 -13.70 -1.35 7.94
CA PRO A 80 -14.13 -0.16 7.23
C PRO A 80 -14.09 -0.35 5.71
N VAL A 81 -15.17 0.05 5.04
CA VAL A 81 -15.34 -0.11 3.58
C VAL A 81 -14.19 0.53 2.79
N TYR A 82 -13.67 1.66 3.25
CA TYR A 82 -12.53 2.34 2.62
C TYR A 82 -11.24 1.52 2.67
N TRP A 83 -11.00 0.80 3.76
CA TRP A 83 -9.84 -0.09 3.87
C TRP A 83 -9.94 -1.23 2.87
N VAL A 84 -11.12 -1.88 2.79
CA VAL A 84 -11.38 -2.97 1.83
C VAL A 84 -11.22 -2.48 0.39
N PHE A 85 -11.77 -1.30 0.10
CA PHE A 85 -11.64 -0.66 -1.21
C PHE A 85 -10.17 -0.41 -1.59
N ILE A 86 -9.36 0.13 -0.68
CA ILE A 86 -7.93 0.38 -0.92
C ILE A 86 -7.21 -0.94 -1.21
N GLN A 87 -7.40 -1.98 -0.40
CA GLN A 87 -6.76 -3.28 -0.61
C GLN A 87 -7.16 -3.90 -1.95
N PHE A 88 -8.46 -3.91 -2.25
CA PHE A 88 -8.98 -4.46 -3.49
C PHE A 88 -8.45 -3.69 -4.72
N TYR A 89 -8.39 -2.35 -4.65
CA TYR A 89 -7.91 -1.54 -5.77
C TYR A 89 -6.41 -1.77 -6.02
N ILE A 90 -5.59 -1.91 -4.97
CA ILE A 90 -4.16 -2.26 -5.11
C ILE A 90 -4.02 -3.63 -5.77
N GLN A 91 -4.79 -4.62 -5.34
CA GLN A 91 -4.78 -5.96 -5.95
C GLN A 91 -5.23 -5.91 -7.41
N PHE A 92 -6.25 -5.12 -7.73
CA PHE A 92 -6.72 -4.90 -9.09
C PHE A 92 -5.62 -4.30 -9.97
N LEU A 93 -4.92 -3.25 -9.52
CA LEU A 93 -3.82 -2.63 -10.26
C LEU A 93 -2.69 -3.61 -10.58
N ILE A 94 -2.32 -4.44 -9.59
CA ILE A 94 -1.26 -5.44 -9.74
C ILE A 94 -1.72 -6.56 -10.68
N GLY A 95 -2.92 -7.10 -10.47
CA GLY A 95 -3.46 -8.22 -11.23
C GLY A 95 -3.70 -7.88 -12.69
N ASP A 96 -4.24 -6.69 -12.97
CA ASP A 96 -4.52 -6.20 -14.31
C ASP A 96 -3.23 -6.01 -15.14
N PHE A 97 -2.17 -5.46 -14.53
CA PHE A 97 -0.86 -5.39 -15.19
C PHE A 97 -0.28 -6.77 -15.47
N LEU A 98 -0.36 -7.70 -14.50
CA LEU A 98 0.15 -9.05 -14.69
C LEU A 98 -0.60 -9.78 -15.81
N PHE A 99 -1.91 -9.57 -15.92
CA PHE A 99 -2.73 -10.12 -16.99
C PHE A 99 -2.33 -9.57 -18.37
N ASP A 100 -2.02 -8.27 -18.46
CA ASP A 100 -1.56 -7.69 -19.72
C ASP A 100 -0.14 -8.15 -20.10
N ASP A 101 0.80 -8.23 -19.15
CA ASP A 101 2.17 -8.70 -19.41
C ASP A 101 2.21 -10.17 -19.84
N GLN A 102 1.22 -11.00 -19.47
CA GLN A 102 1.11 -12.38 -19.96
C GLN A 102 1.00 -12.46 -21.49
N LYS A 103 0.44 -11.47 -22.17
CA LYS A 103 0.36 -11.43 -23.64
C LYS A 103 1.76 -11.36 -24.27
N ASN A 104 2.71 -10.74 -23.58
CA ASN A 104 4.09 -10.58 -24.02
C ASN A 104 5.05 -11.64 -23.44
N ARG A 105 4.53 -12.64 -22.71
CA ARG A 105 5.31 -13.63 -21.96
C ARG A 105 6.34 -14.36 -22.83
N ASN A 106 5.97 -14.78 -24.03
CA ASN A 106 6.86 -15.57 -24.89
C ASN A 106 8.12 -14.76 -25.29
N TYR A 107 7.95 -13.48 -25.61
CA TYR A 107 9.06 -12.59 -25.93
C TYR A 107 10.02 -12.41 -24.74
N LEU A 108 9.47 -12.31 -23.52
CA LEU A 108 10.26 -12.09 -22.30
C LEU A 108 10.98 -13.35 -21.83
N LEU A 109 10.37 -14.51 -22.01
CA LEU A 109 11.00 -15.80 -21.71
C LEU A 109 12.16 -16.08 -22.66
N LEU A 110 12.03 -15.73 -23.95
CA LEU A 110 13.11 -15.85 -24.93
C LEU A 110 14.31 -14.96 -24.57
N ARG A 111 14.06 -13.74 -24.05
CA ARG A 111 15.11 -12.78 -23.72
C ARG A 111 15.74 -12.99 -22.33
N SER A 112 15.03 -13.63 -21.41
CA SER A 112 15.52 -13.90 -20.05
C SER A 112 16.30 -15.22 -19.93
N HIS A 113 16.24 -16.09 -20.95
CA HIS A 113 16.89 -17.41 -21.04
C HIS A 113 16.63 -18.39 -19.89
N ALA A 114 15.92 -17.98 -18.83
CA ALA A 114 15.65 -18.78 -17.64
C ALA A 114 14.27 -18.43 -17.03
N LYS A 115 13.40 -19.44 -16.91
CA LYS A 115 12.06 -19.31 -16.31
C LYS A 115 12.11 -18.81 -14.85
N GLY A 116 13.13 -19.23 -14.09
CA GLY A 116 13.31 -18.82 -12.69
C GLY A 116 13.58 -17.31 -12.54
N SER A 117 14.45 -16.74 -13.38
CA SER A 117 14.75 -15.31 -13.37
C SER A 117 13.53 -14.46 -13.71
N TYR A 118 12.67 -14.94 -14.61
CA TYR A 118 11.40 -14.27 -14.93
C TYR A 118 10.45 -14.25 -13.72
N ILE A 119 10.24 -15.38 -13.04
CA ILE A 119 9.35 -15.46 -11.87
C ILE A 119 9.88 -14.59 -10.72
N LEU A 120 11.19 -14.66 -10.43
CA LEU A 120 11.81 -13.84 -9.38
C LEU A 120 11.70 -12.35 -9.67
N ALA A 121 11.85 -11.93 -10.93
CA ALA A 121 11.65 -10.54 -11.32
C ALA A 121 10.19 -10.10 -11.08
N LYS A 122 9.20 -10.94 -11.37
CA LYS A 122 7.79 -10.63 -11.10
C LYS A 122 7.48 -10.50 -9.62
N MET A 123 8.01 -11.40 -8.78
CA MET A 123 7.87 -11.29 -7.33
C MET A 123 8.52 -10.00 -6.80
N GLY A 124 9.73 -9.68 -7.26
CA GLY A 124 10.42 -8.44 -6.91
C GLY A 124 9.64 -7.19 -7.34
N TRP A 125 9.06 -7.21 -8.54
CA TRP A 125 8.21 -6.12 -9.02
C TRP A 125 6.94 -5.96 -8.18
N VAL A 126 6.23 -7.04 -7.82
CA VAL A 126 5.03 -6.96 -6.97
C VAL A 126 5.36 -6.30 -5.64
N LEU A 127 6.47 -6.68 -5.00
CA LEU A 127 6.91 -6.09 -3.74
C LEU A 127 7.25 -4.61 -3.90
N ALA A 128 8.05 -4.25 -4.91
CA ALA A 128 8.43 -2.86 -5.16
C ALA A 128 7.21 -1.97 -5.47
N GLN A 129 6.29 -2.48 -6.30
CA GLN A 129 5.06 -1.79 -6.68
C GLN A 129 4.16 -1.57 -5.45
N ASN A 130 4.04 -2.55 -4.56
CA ASN A 130 3.24 -2.45 -3.35
C ASN A 130 3.80 -1.37 -2.41
N ILE A 131 5.11 -1.37 -2.16
CA ILE A 131 5.80 -0.34 -1.36
C ILE A 131 5.56 1.05 -1.94
N LEU A 132 5.72 1.20 -3.26
CA LEU A 132 5.53 2.49 -3.94
C LEU A 132 4.09 2.99 -3.86
N ILE A 133 3.09 2.11 -3.95
CA ILE A 133 1.69 2.51 -3.82
C ILE A 133 1.42 2.99 -2.39
N TYR A 134 1.87 2.29 -1.35
CA TYR A 134 1.68 2.72 0.04
C TYR A 134 2.41 4.03 0.36
N LEU A 135 3.62 4.24 -0.18
CA LEU A 135 4.30 5.54 -0.09
C LEU A 135 3.50 6.64 -0.79
N GLY A 136 2.93 6.35 -1.97
CA GLY A 136 2.05 7.27 -2.68
C GLY A 136 0.77 7.60 -1.90
N ILE A 137 0.15 6.60 -1.26
CA ILE A 137 -1.01 6.75 -0.39
C ILE A 137 -0.68 7.69 0.77
N TYR A 138 0.44 7.43 1.48
CA TYR A 138 0.90 8.29 2.56
C TYR A 138 1.13 9.73 2.08
N PHE A 139 1.81 9.90 0.95
CA PHE A 139 2.10 11.21 0.39
C PHE A 139 0.83 11.99 0.03
N VAL A 140 -0.13 11.34 -0.63
CA VAL A 140 -1.40 11.97 -1.01
C VAL A 140 -2.21 12.36 0.22
N ILE A 141 -2.29 11.49 1.24
CA ILE A 141 -2.93 11.82 2.51
C ILE A 141 -2.23 13.02 3.14
N TYR A 142 -0.91 12.97 3.31
CA TYR A 142 -0.12 14.02 3.94
C TYR A 142 -0.33 15.41 3.31
N ILE A 143 -0.32 15.50 1.98
CA ILE A 143 -0.55 16.77 1.27
C ILE A 143 -1.99 17.22 1.42
N SER A 144 -2.97 16.34 1.18
CA SER A 144 -4.38 16.70 1.23
C SER A 144 -4.86 17.08 2.63
N SER A 145 -4.45 16.33 3.66
CA SER A 145 -4.79 16.62 5.06
C SER A 145 -4.05 17.83 5.58
N GLY A 146 -2.78 18.00 5.24
CA GLY A 146 -1.98 19.16 5.67
C GLY A 146 -2.56 20.48 5.17
N LEU A 147 -3.08 20.49 3.94
CA LEU A 147 -3.78 21.66 3.37
C LEU A 147 -5.10 21.99 4.09
N VAL A 148 -5.84 20.99 4.58
CA VAL A 148 -7.15 21.18 5.24
C VAL A 148 -7.00 21.57 6.71
N LEU A 149 -6.05 20.93 7.39
CA LEU A 149 -5.77 21.10 8.81
C LEU A 149 -4.85 22.30 9.09
N ASN A 150 -4.18 22.83 8.05
CA ASN A 150 -3.12 23.83 8.16
C ASN A 150 -1.98 23.38 9.08
N ASP A 151 -1.76 22.06 9.17
CA ASP A 151 -0.71 21.45 9.99
C ASP A 151 0.00 20.35 9.19
N PHE A 152 1.28 20.57 8.93
CA PHE A 152 2.17 19.62 8.26
C PHE A 152 3.06 18.86 9.26
N SER A 153 2.73 18.91 10.55
CA SER A 153 3.45 18.16 11.58
C SER A 153 3.33 16.65 11.36
N ILE A 154 4.47 15.96 11.44
CA ILE A 154 4.57 14.51 11.47
C ILE A 154 4.94 14.15 12.91
N GLY A 155 3.92 14.04 13.78
CA GLY A 155 4.12 13.84 15.21
C GLY A 155 2.84 13.45 15.93
N SER A 156 2.92 13.24 17.25
CA SER A 156 1.72 12.95 18.04
C SER A 156 0.82 14.19 18.10
N SER A 157 -0.37 14.08 17.50
CA SER A 157 -1.44 15.05 17.71
C SER A 157 -2.25 14.72 18.97
N PRO A 158 -2.99 15.69 19.54
CA PRO A 158 -3.98 15.43 20.59
C PRO A 158 -4.93 14.27 20.24
N PHE A 159 -5.35 14.17 18.97
CA PHE A 159 -6.13 13.03 18.50
C PHE A 159 -5.36 11.70 18.63
N PHE A 160 -4.10 11.67 18.22
CA PHE A 160 -3.25 10.48 18.29
C PHE A 160 -3.08 9.98 19.74
N SER A 161 -2.72 10.87 20.66
CA SER A 161 -2.51 10.50 22.07
C SER A 161 -3.79 10.02 22.76
N ASN A 162 -4.95 10.57 22.40
CA ASN A 162 -6.21 10.25 23.07
C ASN A 162 -6.95 9.05 22.46
N HIS A 163 -6.76 8.77 21.17
CA HIS A 163 -7.57 7.78 20.45
C HIS A 163 -6.75 6.66 19.78
N ILE A 164 -5.49 6.89 19.45
CA ILE A 164 -4.65 5.92 18.73
C ILE A 164 -3.68 5.22 19.70
N ASP A 165 -2.93 5.97 20.50
CA ASP A 165 -1.94 5.44 21.42
C ASP A 165 -2.50 4.44 22.46
N PRO A 166 -3.68 4.67 23.07
CA PRO A 166 -4.27 3.70 24.00
C PRO A 166 -4.62 2.37 23.32
N THR A 167 -4.89 2.42 22.02
CA THR A 167 -5.15 1.21 21.24
C THR A 167 -3.84 0.47 20.97
N LEU A 168 -2.76 1.17 20.61
CA LEU A 168 -1.42 0.58 20.38
C LEU A 168 -0.83 -0.19 21.56
N GLN A 169 -1.15 0.22 22.78
CA GLN A 169 -0.56 -0.33 24.00
C GLN A 169 -1.31 -1.54 24.58
N TYR A 170 -2.41 -1.97 23.97
CA TYR A 170 -3.21 -3.08 24.49
C TYR A 170 -2.50 -4.43 24.25
N PRO A 171 -2.15 -5.20 25.30
CA PRO A 171 -1.44 -6.46 25.14
C PRO A 171 -2.38 -7.56 24.62
N ILE A 172 -2.06 -8.11 23.45
CA ILE A 172 -2.80 -9.22 22.85
C ILE A 172 -2.29 -10.53 23.45
N THR A 173 -3.18 -11.33 24.04
CA THR A 173 -2.83 -12.68 24.48
C THR A 173 -2.95 -13.68 23.32
N PRO A 174 -2.12 -14.74 23.23
CA PRO A 174 -2.18 -15.69 22.12
C PRO A 174 -3.54 -16.36 21.92
N GLY A 175 -4.31 -16.55 23.00
CA GLY A 175 -5.69 -17.09 22.93
C GLY A 175 -6.69 -16.17 22.24
N GLN A 176 -6.35 -14.89 22.04
CA GLN A 176 -7.16 -13.92 21.30
C GLN A 176 -7.02 -14.03 19.79
N LEU A 177 -5.91 -14.59 19.33
CA LEU A 177 -5.62 -14.79 17.91
C LEU A 177 -6.27 -16.07 17.36
N THR A 178 -6.65 -17.00 18.23
CA THR A 178 -7.19 -18.32 17.86
C THR A 178 -8.67 -18.50 18.18
N SER A 179 -9.25 -17.68 19.05
CA SER A 179 -10.69 -17.71 19.33
C SER A 179 -11.43 -16.84 18.33
N VAL A 180 -12.06 -17.47 17.33
CA VAL A 180 -13.16 -16.84 16.61
C VAL A 180 -14.36 -16.87 17.57
N SER A 181 -14.70 -15.72 18.12
CA SER A 181 -15.98 -15.48 18.81
C SER A 181 -16.72 -14.40 18.04
#